data_AF-A0A1A0U8X7-F1
#
_entry.id   AF-A0A1A0U8X7-F1
#
_cell.length_a   1.000
_cell.length_b   1.000
_cell.length_c   1.000
_cell.angle_alpha   90.00
_cell.angle_beta   90.00
_cell.angle_gamma   90.00
#
_symmetry.space_group_name_H-M   'P 1'
#
loop_
_entity.id
_entity.type
_entity.pdbx_description
1 polymer ?
#
loop_
_entity_poly.entity_id
_entity_poly.type
_entity_poly.pdbx_seq_one_letter_code
_entity_poly.pdbx_strand_id
1 'polypeptide(L)'
;MKIRFIEVLRAGWGTVLLAAPSEVLNQIHGVQVDRKALVVTRILGARHLTQALLSGINPGPEVLAAGVWVDTVHSITALGLAVVDRRRARGGVTDAAVAASWAGLGWRHLRAGKARTDGVRGRDRLARAVVGALPGGGPLMAQAQAVRAERT
;
A
#
# COMPACT_ATOMS: atom_id res chain seq x y z
N MET A 1 -18.82 3.26 13.30
CA MET A 1 -17.56 3.48 12.54
C MET A 1 -16.79 2.15 12.51
N LYS A 2 -16.49 1.57 11.34
CA LYS A 2 -15.70 0.32 11.27
C LYS A 2 -14.24 0.67 11.00
N ILE A 3 -13.40 0.64 12.04
CA ILE A 3 -11.95 0.73 11.88
C ILE A 3 -11.50 -0.55 11.17
N ARG A 4 -10.86 -0.41 10.02
CA ARG A 4 -10.36 -1.56 9.26
C ARG A 4 -9.10 -2.05 9.95
N PHE A 5 -9.15 -3.26 10.51
CA PHE A 5 -8.02 -3.92 11.16
C PHE A 5 -6.73 -3.87 10.31
N ILE A 6 -6.87 -3.95 8.99
CA ILE A 6 -5.75 -3.84 8.05
C ILE A 6 -5.03 -2.49 8.07
N GLU A 7 -5.75 -1.37 8.23
CA GLU A 7 -5.14 -0.04 8.32
C GLU A 7 -4.48 0.16 9.68
N VAL A 8 -5.00 -0.47 10.74
CA VAL A 8 -4.36 -0.50 12.06
C VAL A 8 -3.06 -1.29 12.01
N LEU A 9 -3.07 -2.47 11.39
CA LEU A 9 -1.86 -3.26 11.18
C LEU A 9 -0.85 -2.49 10.33
N ARG A 10 -1.29 -1.83 9.25
CA ARG A 10 -0.43 -1.01 8.41
C ARG A 10 0.16 0.18 9.17
N ALA A 11 -0.64 0.86 9.97
CA ALA A 11 -0.18 1.96 10.81
C ALA A 11 0.85 1.47 11.84
N GLY A 12 0.56 0.36 12.53
CA GLY A 12 1.50 -0.26 13.47
C GLY A 12 2.81 -0.66 12.81
N TRP A 13 2.74 -1.32 11.66
CA TRP A 13 3.92 -1.69 10.87
C TRP A 13 4.72 -0.47 10.41
N GLY A 14 4.04 0.56 9.91
CA GLY A 14 4.65 1.81 9.50
C GLY A 14 5.37 2.53 10.64
N THR A 15 4.76 2.56 11.84
CA THR A 15 5.40 3.09 13.06
C THR A 15 6.64 2.31 13.44
N VAL A 16 6.59 0.97 13.42
CA VAL A 16 7.75 0.13 13.76
C VAL A 16 8.91 0.40 12.80
N LEU A 17 8.64 0.45 11.49
CA LEU A 17 9.66 0.75 10.48
C LEU A 17 10.24 2.16 10.62
N LEU A 18 9.42 3.14 11.04
CA LEU A 18 9.85 4.52 11.21
C LEU A 18 10.69 4.72 12.48
N ALA A 19 10.25 4.12 13.60
CA ALA A 19 10.85 4.31 14.92
C ALA A 19 12.02 3.36 15.19
N ALA A 20 11.92 2.10 14.76
CA ALA A 20 12.89 1.03 15.04
C ALA A 20 13.38 0.32 13.75
N PRO A 21 13.90 1.05 12.76
CA PRO A 21 14.34 0.46 11.48
C PRO A 21 15.51 -0.53 11.65
N SER A 22 16.40 -0.29 12.61
CA SER A 22 17.55 -1.16 12.90
C SER A 22 17.11 -2.54 13.36
N GLU A 23 16.20 -2.60 14.32
CA GLU A 23 15.64 -3.83 14.88
C GLU A 23 14.98 -4.65 13.78
N VAL A 24 14.19 -4.02 12.91
CA VAL A 24 13.55 -4.72 11.79
C VAL A 24 14.59 -5.29 10.82
N LEU A 25 15.57 -4.49 10.41
CA LEU A 25 16.57 -4.95 9.44
C LEU A 25 17.46 -6.06 10.02
N ASN A 26 17.77 -6.02 11.31
CA ASN A 26 18.55 -7.05 12.00
C ASN A 26 17.83 -8.41 12.03
N GLN A 27 16.49 -8.44 11.98
CA GLN A 27 15.73 -9.69 11.90
C GLN A 27 15.74 -10.29 10.48
N ILE A 28 16.11 -9.53 9.45
CA ILE A 28 16.19 -10.02 8.08
C ILE A 28 17.60 -10.55 7.80
N HIS A 29 17.76 -11.86 7.89
CA HIS A 29 19.06 -12.50 7.71
C HIS A 29 19.68 -12.18 6.34
N GLY A 30 20.92 -11.67 6.34
CA GLY A 30 21.66 -11.34 5.11
C GLY A 30 21.31 -9.98 4.49
N VAL A 31 20.64 -9.08 5.21
CA VAL A 31 20.56 -7.66 4.85
C VAL A 31 21.74 -6.90 5.43
N GLN A 32 22.35 -6.05 4.61
CA GLN A 32 23.37 -5.12 5.08
C GLN A 32 22.72 -3.92 5.76
N VAL A 33 22.93 -3.77 7.06
CA VAL A 33 22.40 -2.65 7.85
C VAL A 33 23.35 -1.47 7.74
N ASP A 34 23.16 -0.66 6.70
CA ASP A 34 23.88 0.59 6.50
C ASP A 34 22.96 1.81 6.62
N ARG A 35 23.54 3.02 6.63
CA ARG A 35 22.78 4.26 6.76
C ARG A 35 21.71 4.42 5.67
N LYS A 36 21.98 3.94 4.46
CA LYS A 36 21.03 3.99 3.34
C LYS A 36 19.84 3.05 3.60
N ALA A 37 20.09 1.82 4.07
CA ALA A 37 19.05 0.87 4.42
C ALA A 37 18.13 1.44 5.51
N LEU A 38 18.68 2.05 6.55
CA LEU A 38 17.89 2.70 7.61
C LEU A 38 16.99 3.82 7.07
N VAL A 39 17.52 4.68 6.19
CA VAL A 39 16.74 5.76 5.56
C VAL A 39 15.62 5.19 4.70
N VAL A 40 15.90 4.19 3.87
CA VAL A 40 14.89 3.54 3.02
C VAL A 40 13.79 2.90 3.87
N THR A 41 14.15 2.18 4.94
CA THR A 41 13.18 1.56 5.87
C THR A 41 12.30 2.61 6.55
N ARG A 42 12.86 3.76 6.94
CA ARG A 42 12.08 4.88 7.49
C ARG A 42 11.13 5.51 6.48
N ILE A 43 11.58 5.69 5.24
CA ILE A 43 10.74 6.19 4.14
C ILE A 43 9.57 5.22 3.89
N LEU A 44 9.83 3.92 3.91
CA LEU A 44 8.80 2.89 3.80
C LEU A 44 7.81 2.97 4.96
N GLY A 45 8.30 3.12 6.20
CA GLY A 45 7.47 3.33 7.38
C GLY A 45 6.57 4.56 7.28
N ALA A 46 7.15 5.70 6.88
CA ALA A 46 6.41 6.94 6.63
C ALA A 46 5.33 6.74 5.56
N ARG A 47 5.64 6.04 4.46
CA ARG A 47 4.68 5.73 3.40
C ARG A 47 3.50 4.91 3.93
N HIS A 48 3.74 3.86 4.70
CA HIS A 48 2.67 3.07 5.30
C HIS A 48 1.77 3.90 6.21
N LEU A 49 2.36 4.79 7.02
CA LEU A 49 1.62 5.72 7.88
C LEU A 49 0.79 6.72 7.07
N THR A 50 1.40 7.38 6.08
CA THR A 50 0.69 8.30 5.19
C THR A 50 -0.46 7.59 4.49
N GLN A 51 -0.26 6.37 4.00
CA GLN A 51 -1.29 5.60 3.31
C GLN A 51 -2.42 5.19 4.25
N ALA A 52 -2.12 4.81 5.50
CA ALA A 52 -3.12 4.54 6.53
C ALA A 52 -3.92 5.80 6.90
N LEU A 53 -3.25 6.94 7.05
CA LEU A 53 -3.86 8.23 7.36
C LEU A 53 -4.77 8.73 6.23
N LEU A 54 -4.29 8.71 4.98
CA LEU A 54 -5.02 9.21 3.81
C LEU A 54 -6.17 8.28 3.39
N SER A 55 -5.98 6.97 3.52
CA SER A 55 -7.09 5.99 3.36
C SER A 55 -8.17 6.25 4.41
N GLY A 56 -7.77 6.71 5.60
CA GLY A 56 -8.64 7.13 6.68
C GLY A 56 -9.60 6.03 7.16
N ILE A 57 -10.55 6.41 8.01
CA ILE A 57 -11.58 5.50 8.49
C ILE A 57 -12.64 5.35 7.39
N ASN A 58 -12.87 4.11 6.94
CA ASN A 58 -13.88 3.75 5.94
C ASN A 58 -13.67 4.37 4.53
N PRO A 59 -12.61 3.95 3.79
CA PRO A 59 -12.35 4.44 2.43
C PRO A 59 -13.46 4.04 1.44
N GLY A 60 -13.68 4.90 0.44
CA GLY A 60 -14.48 4.54 -0.73
C GLY A 60 -13.75 3.54 -1.64
N PRO A 61 -14.46 2.87 -2.55
CA PRO A 61 -13.88 1.91 -3.48
C PRO A 61 -12.75 2.51 -4.34
N GLU A 62 -12.83 3.79 -4.72
CA GLU A 62 -11.78 4.46 -5.50
C GLU A 62 -10.48 4.64 -4.72
N VAL A 63 -10.57 5.01 -3.43
CA VAL A 63 -9.39 5.13 -2.54
C VAL A 63 -8.76 3.76 -2.29
N LEU A 64 -9.57 2.71 -2.17
CA LEU A 64 -9.07 1.33 -2.06
C LEU A 64 -8.35 0.89 -3.33
N ALA A 65 -8.93 1.15 -4.50
CA ALA A 65 -8.33 0.83 -5.78
C ALA A 65 -7.01 1.58 -6.00
N ALA A 66 -6.95 2.85 -5.58
CA ALA A 66 -5.70 3.62 -5.58
C ALA A 66 -4.64 3.01 -4.66
N GLY A 67 -5.02 2.58 -3.45
CA GLY A 67 -4.11 1.87 -2.54
C GLY A 67 -3.56 0.59 -3.15
N VAL A 68 -4.40 -0.22 -3.79
CA VAL A 68 -3.99 -1.44 -4.50
C VAL A 68 -2.99 -1.12 -5.60
N TRP A 69 -3.28 -0.12 -6.43
CA TRP A 69 -2.38 0.28 -7.52
C TRP A 69 -1.01 0.71 -7.00
N VAL A 70 -0.98 1.56 -5.97
CA VAL A 70 0.24 2.06 -5.33
C VAL A 70 1.08 0.91 -4.74
N ASP A 71 0.44 -0.05 -4.07
CA ASP A 71 1.11 -1.20 -3.47
C ASP A 71 1.67 -2.16 -4.55
N THR A 72 0.91 -2.39 -5.63
CA THR A 72 1.36 -3.22 -6.77
C THR A 72 2.55 -2.61 -7.50
N VAL A 73 2.48 -1.33 -7.87
CA VAL A 73 3.59 -0.63 -8.55
C VAL A 73 4.86 -0.69 -7.70
N HIS A 74 4.72 -0.44 -6.40
CA HIS A 74 5.85 -0.51 -5.51
C HIS A 74 6.45 -1.92 -5.42
N SER A 75 5.62 -2.95 -5.28
CA SER A 75 6.09 -4.34 -5.28
C SER A 75 6.94 -4.65 -6.52
N ILE A 76 6.47 -4.25 -7.70
CA ILE A 76 7.20 -4.43 -8.96
C ILE A 76 8.53 -3.66 -8.95
N THR A 77 8.53 -2.40 -8.52
CA THR A 77 9.76 -1.60 -8.46
C THR A 77 10.77 -2.13 -7.44
N ALA A 78 10.31 -2.59 -6.26
CA ALA A 78 11.18 -3.16 -5.23
C ALA A 78 11.80 -4.48 -5.71
N LEU A 79 11.03 -5.31 -6.41
CA LEU A 79 11.53 -6.53 -7.04
C LEU A 79 12.54 -6.20 -8.16
N GLY A 80 12.26 -5.20 -8.99
CA GLY A 80 13.20 -4.73 -10.02
C GLY A 80 14.51 -4.24 -9.42
N LEU A 81 14.47 -3.46 -8.34
CA LEU A 81 15.66 -3.04 -7.60
C LEU A 81 16.41 -4.22 -7.01
N ALA A 82 15.71 -5.23 -6.48
CA ALA A 82 16.34 -6.45 -5.97
C ALA A 82 17.07 -7.25 -7.06
N VAL A 83 16.57 -7.22 -8.30
CA VAL A 83 17.23 -7.85 -9.45
C VAL A 83 18.50 -7.08 -9.85
N VAL A 84 18.45 -5.75 -9.83
CA VAL A 84 19.57 -4.87 -10.24
C VAL A 84 20.68 -4.82 -9.18
N ASP A 85 20.32 -4.74 -7.89
CA ASP A 85 21.27 -4.71 -6.78
C ASP A 85 21.21 -6.01 -5.95
N ARG A 86 21.99 -7.00 -6.39
CA ARG A 86 22.07 -8.30 -5.70
C ARG A 86 22.58 -8.21 -4.27
N ARG A 87 23.35 -7.19 -3.90
CA ARG A 87 23.82 -7.01 -2.52
C ARG A 87 22.66 -6.67 -1.58
N ARG A 88 21.59 -6.06 -2.11
CA ARG A 88 20.40 -5.66 -1.35
C ARG A 88 19.15 -6.47 -1.72
N ALA A 89 19.30 -7.51 -2.54
CA ALA A 89 18.20 -8.29 -3.08
C ALA A 89 17.26 -8.83 -2.01
N ARG A 90 17.79 -9.37 -0.89
CA ARG A 90 16.94 -9.89 0.19
C ARG A 90 16.03 -8.82 0.78
N GLY A 91 16.55 -7.63 1.03
CA GLY A 91 15.74 -6.51 1.53
C GLY A 91 14.67 -6.11 0.54
N GLY A 92 15.04 -5.98 -0.75
CA GLY A 92 14.09 -5.62 -1.82
C GLY A 92 13.02 -6.69 -2.08
N VAL A 93 13.35 -7.98 -2.00
CA VAL A 93 12.38 -9.08 -2.14
C VAL A 93 11.41 -9.10 -0.96
N THR A 94 11.90 -8.93 0.28
CA THR A 94 11.04 -8.84 1.46
C THR A 94 10.08 -7.67 1.36
N ASP A 95 10.58 -6.49 0.97
CA ASP A 95 9.75 -5.31 0.74
C ASP A 95 8.70 -5.54 -0.35
N ALA A 96 9.12 -6.11 -1.48
CA ALA A 96 8.22 -6.47 -2.57
C ALA A 96 7.10 -7.44 -2.14
N ALA A 97 7.43 -8.43 -1.31
CA ALA A 97 6.48 -9.42 -0.81
C ALA A 97 5.47 -8.80 0.18
N VAL A 98 5.93 -7.92 1.07
CA VAL A 98 5.07 -7.17 1.98
C VAL A 98 4.11 -6.27 1.19
N ALA A 99 4.63 -5.54 0.21
CA ALA A 99 3.84 -4.70 -0.69
C ALA A 99 2.79 -5.50 -1.50
N ALA A 100 3.18 -6.65 -2.05
CA ALA A 100 2.25 -7.54 -2.75
C ALA A 100 1.12 -8.04 -1.83
N SER A 101 1.46 -8.36 -0.58
CA SER A 101 0.47 -8.79 0.43
C SER A 101 -0.55 -7.68 0.70
N TRP A 102 -0.09 -6.43 0.85
CA TRP A 102 -0.95 -5.26 0.99
C TRP A 102 -1.87 -5.06 -0.21
N ALA A 103 -1.33 -5.13 -1.44
CA ALA A 103 -2.11 -5.03 -2.67
C ALA A 103 -3.19 -6.12 -2.74
N GLY A 104 -2.83 -7.38 -2.46
CA GLY A 104 -3.74 -8.51 -2.48
C GLY A 104 -4.87 -8.38 -1.45
N LEU A 105 -4.56 -7.94 -0.23
CA LEU A 105 -5.56 -7.71 0.80
C LEU A 105 -6.47 -6.52 0.46
N GLY A 106 -5.93 -5.44 -0.09
CA GLY A 106 -6.69 -4.29 -0.59
C GLY A 106 -7.65 -4.69 -1.71
N TRP A 107 -7.17 -5.49 -2.66
CA TRP A 107 -7.97 -6.01 -3.77
C TRP A 107 -9.09 -6.92 -3.32
N ARG A 108 -8.81 -7.84 -2.38
CA ARG A 108 -9.84 -8.68 -1.76
C ARG A 108 -10.90 -7.84 -1.05
N HIS A 109 -10.48 -6.77 -0.38
CA HIS A 109 -11.41 -5.87 0.30
C HIS A 109 -12.30 -5.07 -0.68
N LEU A 110 -11.72 -4.61 -1.78
CA LEU A 110 -12.44 -3.96 -2.88
C LEU A 110 -13.49 -4.91 -3.47
N ARG A 111 -13.08 -6.13 -3.85
CA ARG A 111 -13.99 -7.14 -4.43
C ARG A 111 -15.08 -7.60 -3.47
N ALA A 112 -14.81 -7.65 -2.17
CA ALA A 112 -15.83 -8.05 -1.18
C ALA A 112 -16.92 -6.98 -0.97
N GLY A 113 -16.82 -5.80 -1.62
CA GLY A 113 -17.80 -4.72 -1.48
C GLY A 113 -17.91 -4.18 -0.06
N LYS A 114 -16.88 -4.36 0.76
CA LYS A 114 -16.83 -3.89 2.16
C LYS A 114 -16.43 -2.42 2.29
N ALA A 115 -16.28 -1.75 1.14
CA ALA A 115 -15.96 -0.34 1.03
C ALA A 115 -17.16 0.52 1.41
N ARG A 116 -16.87 1.75 1.82
CA ARG A 116 -17.88 2.77 2.04
C ARG A 116 -18.49 3.21 0.71
N THR A 117 -19.80 3.17 0.58
CA THR A 117 -20.51 3.61 -0.64
C THR A 117 -21.38 4.86 -0.46
N ASP A 118 -21.55 5.36 0.77
CA ASP A 118 -22.39 6.53 1.11
C ASP A 118 -21.80 7.86 0.61
N GLY A 119 -22.03 8.19 -0.66
CA GLY A 119 -21.60 9.45 -1.27
C GLY A 119 -20.11 9.54 -1.59
N VAL A 120 -19.78 10.41 -2.55
CA VAL A 120 -18.42 10.60 -3.08
C VAL A 120 -17.72 11.73 -2.35
N ARG A 121 -16.60 11.44 -1.69
CA ARG A 121 -15.76 12.45 -1.01
C ARG A 121 -14.71 13.01 -1.98
N GLY A 122 -14.14 14.18 -1.66
CA GLY A 122 -13.10 14.81 -2.48
C GLY A 122 -11.91 13.89 -2.78
N ARG A 123 -11.48 13.09 -1.80
CA ARG A 123 -10.43 12.07 -1.96
C ARG A 123 -10.79 10.95 -2.94
N ASP A 124 -12.07 10.59 -3.07
CA ASP A 124 -12.51 9.56 -4.01
C ASP A 124 -12.40 10.10 -5.45
N ARG A 125 -12.70 11.40 -5.65
CA ARG A 125 -12.51 12.10 -6.93
C ARG A 125 -11.03 12.22 -7.29
N LEU A 126 -10.19 12.62 -6.32
CA LEU A 126 -8.74 12.71 -6.52
C LEU A 126 -8.13 11.36 -6.88
N ALA A 127 -8.47 10.31 -6.14
CA ALA A 127 -8.02 8.95 -6.43
C ALA A 127 -8.39 8.52 -7.86
N ARG A 128 -9.62 8.82 -8.28
CA ARG A 128 -10.10 8.53 -9.64
C ARG A 128 -9.33 9.32 -10.71
N ALA A 129 -9.12 10.62 -10.51
CA ALA A 129 -8.45 11.47 -11.48
C ALA A 129 -6.97 11.10 -11.64
N VAL A 130 -6.27 10.89 -10.52
CA VAL A 130 -4.84 10.56 -10.53
C VAL A 130 -4.62 9.15 -11.02
N VAL A 131 -5.20 8.13 -10.35
CA VAL A 131 -4.90 6.74 -10.68
C VAL A 131 -5.57 6.33 -11.99
N GLY A 132 -6.75 6.87 -12.32
CA GLY A 132 -7.41 6.59 -13.60
C GLY A 132 -6.59 7.04 -14.81
N ALA A 133 -5.73 8.05 -14.67
CA ALA A 133 -4.84 8.52 -15.72
C ALA A 133 -3.51 7.74 -15.81
N LEU A 134 -3.21 6.89 -14.83
CA LEU A 134 -1.95 6.16 -14.76
C LEU A 134 -2.05 4.78 -15.43
N PRO A 135 -0.94 4.24 -15.98
CA PRO A 135 -0.90 2.91 -16.57
C PRO A 135 -1.45 1.83 -15.62
N GLY A 136 -2.38 1.01 -16.10
CA GLY A 136 -3.02 -0.05 -15.31
C GLY A 136 -4.05 0.43 -14.27
N GLY A 137 -4.25 1.74 -14.11
CA GLY A 137 -5.22 2.29 -13.15
C GLY A 137 -6.66 2.32 -13.65
N GLY A 138 -6.88 2.44 -14.97
CA GLY A 138 -8.21 2.42 -15.59
C GLY A 138 -9.06 1.21 -15.21
N PRO A 139 -8.57 -0.04 -15.39
CA PRO A 139 -9.31 -1.25 -15.00
C PRO A 139 -9.64 -1.31 -13.50
N LEU A 140 -8.72 -0.86 -12.63
CA LEU A 140 -8.97 -0.79 -11.18
C LEU A 140 -10.06 0.23 -10.83
N MET A 141 -10.10 1.37 -11.52
CA MET A 141 -11.15 2.37 -11.35
C MET A 141 -12.50 1.89 -11.88
N ALA A 142 -12.52 1.14 -12.99
CA ALA A 142 -13.74 0.51 -13.49
C ALA A 142 -14.31 -0.49 -12.46
N GLN A 143 -13.47 -1.32 -11.86
CA GLN A 143 -13.89 -2.22 -10.78
C GLN A 143 -14.45 -1.45 -9.57
N ALA A 144 -13.80 -0.35 -9.18
CA ALA A 144 -14.26 0.49 -8.07
C ALA A 144 -15.64 1.09 -8.33
N GLN A 145 -15.91 1.51 -9.57
CA GLN A 145 -17.20 2.03 -9.99
C GLN A 145 -18.29 0.94 -10.00
N ALA A 146 -17.98 -0.26 -10.49
CA ALA A 146 -18.91 -1.40 -10.47
C ALA A 146 -19.33 -1.75 -9.03
N VAL A 147 -18.37 -1.88 -8.12
CA VAL A 147 -18.63 -2.15 -6.69
C VAL A 147 -19.50 -1.07 -6.04
N ARG A 148 -19.36 0.19 -6.47
CA ARG A 148 -20.20 1.29 -6.00
C ARG A 148 -21.62 1.18 -6.55
N ALA A 149 -21.77 0.91 -7.85
CA ALA A 149 -23.08 0.81 -8.51
C ALA A 149 -23.94 -0.33 -7.95
N GLU A 150 -23.34 -1.47 -7.59
CA GLU A 150 -24.06 -2.62 -6.99
C GLU A 150 -24.61 -2.36 -5.57
N ARG A 151 -24.21 -1.25 -4.94
CA ARG A 151 -24.44 -0.97 -3.50
C ARG A 151 -25.16 0.37 -3.27
N THR A 152 -25.52 1.08 -4.34
CA THR A 152 -26.28 2.34 -4.31
C THR A 152 -27.71 2.06 -4.71
#